data_AF-A0A931J514-F1
#
_entry.id   AF-A0A931J514-F1
#
_cell.length_a   1.000
_cell.length_b   1.000
_cell.length_c   1.000
_cell.angle_alpha   90.00
_cell.angle_beta   90.00
_cell.angle_gamma   90.00
#
_symmetry.space_group_name_H-M   'P 1'
#
loop_
_entity.id
_entity.type
_entity.pdbx_description
1 polymer ?
#
loop_
_entity_poly.entity_id
_entity_poly.type
_entity_poly.pdbx_seq_one_letter_code
_entity_poly.pdbx_strand_id
1 'polypeptide(L)'
;MNDSNRHPQSTGSDSLPRLSAAQLNFTGSPHYVNRTARFVLAVPALAGGGEPLLIPQGDPRAGQVLKKDSSGRIGRGVVFFNGTDRAWQAARGDGREAILFNDIGADQAKLLQERLLALTPQGAPLTLASIKSLLHYAQQELGLLDCYHKRLDSVQRDMVAISPANPHYLQVSKPVRHRALWVQRPFSFDGPVLQHYPEGAVLVTDERHVWGVAAAVFLRNYRQLEGAKERALGSVTELRAWP
;
A
#
# COMPACT_ATOMS: atom_id res chain seq x y z
N MET A 1 16.14 -54.18 -20.82
CA MET A 1 16.78 -53.85 -19.53
C MET A 1 17.45 -52.49 -19.68
N ASN A 2 17.21 -51.63 -18.69
CA ASN A 2 17.68 -50.25 -18.49
C ASN A 2 17.00 -49.20 -19.38
N ASP A 3 15.81 -48.73 -18.99
CA ASP A 3 15.54 -47.69 -17.97
C ASP A 3 15.77 -46.26 -18.48
N SER A 4 14.66 -45.70 -18.97
CA SER A 4 13.97 -44.61 -18.28
C SER A 4 14.87 -43.50 -17.69
N ASN A 5 15.37 -42.62 -18.55
CA ASN A 5 15.70 -41.26 -18.15
C ASN A 5 15.04 -40.26 -19.09
N ARG A 6 13.70 -40.33 -19.17
CA ARG A 6 12.89 -39.17 -19.53
C ARG A 6 12.77 -38.33 -18.28
N HIS A 7 13.56 -37.27 -18.18
CA HIS A 7 13.18 -36.17 -17.32
C HIS A 7 11.73 -35.78 -17.65
N PRO A 8 10.84 -35.65 -16.66
CA PRO A 8 9.55 -35.06 -16.92
C PRO A 8 9.81 -33.64 -17.44
N GLN A 9 9.40 -33.39 -18.69
CA GLN A 9 9.15 -32.04 -19.13
C GLN A 9 8.19 -31.45 -18.10
N SER A 10 8.61 -30.43 -17.35
CA SER A 10 7.71 -29.68 -16.49
C SER A 10 6.68 -28.99 -17.39
N THR A 11 5.55 -29.64 -17.60
CA THR A 11 4.34 -28.97 -18.03
C THR A 11 3.85 -28.12 -16.86
N GLY A 12 3.91 -26.80 -17.00
CA GLY A 12 3.26 -25.86 -16.08
C GLY A 12 4.17 -24.73 -15.62
N SER A 13 4.14 -23.60 -16.32
CA SER A 13 4.40 -22.32 -15.66
C SER A 13 3.06 -21.68 -15.33
N ASP A 14 2.75 -21.64 -14.03
CA ASP A 14 1.65 -20.96 -13.37
C ASP A 14 1.62 -19.44 -13.63
N SER A 15 1.49 -19.02 -14.89
CA SER A 15 1.34 -17.60 -15.22
C SER A 15 -0.14 -17.25 -15.34
N LEU A 16 -0.66 -16.53 -14.34
CA LEU A 16 -2.02 -15.98 -14.37
C LEU A 16 -2.24 -15.16 -15.66
N PRO A 17 -3.42 -15.25 -16.32
CA PRO A 17 -3.74 -14.45 -17.50
C PRO A 17 -3.49 -12.96 -17.26
N ARG A 18 -2.81 -12.29 -18.20
CA ARG A 18 -2.45 -10.87 -18.05
C ARG A 18 -3.58 -9.96 -18.53
N LEU A 19 -3.97 -9.01 -17.69
CA LEU A 19 -4.86 -7.90 -18.03
C LEU A 19 -4.08 -6.59 -18.03
N SER A 20 -4.40 -5.72 -18.99
CA SER A 20 -3.88 -4.35 -19.09
C SER A 20 -5.03 -3.34 -19.05
N ALA A 21 -4.71 -2.09 -18.71
CA ALA A 21 -5.70 -1.01 -18.65
C ALA A 21 -6.48 -0.82 -19.97
N ALA A 22 -5.86 -1.07 -21.12
CA ALA A 22 -6.48 -0.93 -22.44
C ALA A 22 -7.63 -1.93 -22.70
N GLN A 23 -7.68 -3.04 -21.97
CA GLN A 23 -8.73 -4.06 -22.09
C GLN A 23 -9.95 -3.78 -21.21
N LEU A 24 -9.92 -2.69 -20.44
CA LEU A 24 -10.94 -2.38 -19.44
C LEU A 24 -11.82 -1.24 -19.93
N ASN A 25 -13.13 -1.45 -19.83
CA ASN A 25 -14.10 -0.40 -20.09
C ASN A 25 -14.92 -0.13 -18.83
N PHE A 26 -14.65 0.98 -18.16
CA PHE A 26 -15.35 1.40 -16.94
C PHE A 26 -16.66 2.16 -17.21
N THR A 27 -17.08 2.31 -18.47
CA THR A 27 -18.34 2.98 -18.81
C THR A 27 -19.52 2.30 -18.13
N GLY A 28 -20.42 3.10 -17.56
CA GLY A 28 -21.60 2.61 -16.82
C GLY A 28 -21.32 2.06 -15.43
N SER A 29 -20.06 1.98 -14.99
CA SER A 29 -19.75 1.66 -13.59
C SER A 29 -20.15 2.83 -12.68
N PRO A 30 -20.77 2.58 -11.50
CA PRO A 30 -21.02 3.61 -10.51
C PRO A 30 -19.74 4.31 -10.07
N HIS A 31 -19.91 5.46 -9.43
CA HIS A 31 -18.79 6.15 -8.82
C HIS A 31 -18.57 5.68 -7.38
N TYR A 32 -17.30 5.61 -6.98
CA TYR A 32 -16.88 5.24 -5.64
C TYR A 32 -15.92 6.28 -5.06
N VAL A 33 -15.83 6.35 -3.75
CA VAL A 33 -14.80 7.12 -3.03
C VAL A 33 -13.99 6.20 -2.14
N ASN A 34 -12.70 6.51 -2.01
CA ASN A 34 -11.79 5.80 -1.15
C ASN A 34 -11.90 6.35 0.29
N ARG A 35 -12.15 5.45 1.25
CA ARG A 35 -12.24 5.69 2.69
C ARG A 35 -11.30 4.77 3.47
N THR A 36 -10.19 4.37 2.85
CA THR A 36 -9.18 3.53 3.50
C THR A 36 -8.66 4.22 4.76
N ALA A 37 -8.73 3.48 5.86
CA ALA A 37 -8.12 3.86 7.12
C ALA A 37 -6.63 3.52 7.11
N ARG A 38 -5.80 4.39 7.69
CA ARG A 38 -4.34 4.31 7.65
C ARG A 38 -3.76 4.74 8.98
N PHE A 39 -2.64 4.14 9.36
CA PHE A 39 -1.79 4.66 10.43
C PHE A 39 -0.67 5.47 9.80
N VAL A 40 -0.52 6.73 10.22
CA VAL A 40 0.47 7.66 9.68
C VAL A 40 1.62 7.85 10.67
N LEU A 41 2.77 7.30 10.31
CA LEU A 41 4.03 7.52 11.00
C LEU A 41 4.79 8.67 10.33
N ALA A 42 4.75 9.87 10.93
CA ALA A 42 5.58 10.98 10.47
C ALA A 42 7.07 10.63 10.65
N VAL A 43 7.88 10.86 9.61
CA VAL A 43 9.33 10.70 9.69
C VAL A 43 9.92 12.07 10.04
N PRO A 44 10.53 12.24 11.23
CA PRO A 44 11.12 13.51 11.62
C PRO A 44 12.39 13.79 10.81
N ALA A 45 12.97 14.98 11.01
CA ALA A 45 14.34 15.23 10.59
C ALA A 45 15.28 14.30 11.38
N LEU A 46 15.85 13.31 10.71
CA LEU A 46 16.69 12.30 11.36
C LEU A 46 18.11 12.82 11.55
N ALA A 47 18.77 12.39 12.64
CA ALA A 47 20.19 12.63 12.84
C ALA A 47 21.00 12.11 11.65
N GLY A 48 21.86 12.96 11.07
CA GLY A 48 22.61 12.63 9.84
C GLY A 48 21.72 12.33 8.61
N GLY A 49 20.43 12.72 8.64
CA GLY A 49 19.44 12.44 7.62
C GLY A 49 18.95 10.98 7.57
N GLY A 50 19.42 10.09 8.45
CA GLY A 50 19.11 8.66 8.40
C GLY A 50 20.08 7.85 7.54
N GLU A 51 19.63 6.76 6.93
CA GLU A 51 20.45 5.88 6.08
C GLU A 51 20.35 6.26 4.59
N PRO A 52 21.32 5.86 3.74
CA PRO A 52 21.21 6.05 2.29
C PRO A 52 19.96 5.35 1.73
N LEU A 53 19.21 6.06 0.87
CA LEU A 53 17.98 5.53 0.26
C LEU A 53 18.30 4.67 -0.96
N LEU A 54 18.87 3.49 -0.69
CA LEU A 54 19.27 2.47 -1.64
C LEU A 54 18.54 1.15 -1.35
N ILE A 55 18.43 0.29 -2.37
CA ILE A 55 18.01 -1.10 -2.15
C ILE A 55 19.07 -1.80 -1.28
N PRO A 56 18.67 -2.47 -0.18
CA PRO A 56 19.59 -3.07 0.78
C PRO A 56 20.30 -4.30 0.22
N GLN A 57 21.37 -4.71 0.92
CA GLN A 57 22.10 -5.93 0.62
C GLN A 57 21.20 -7.17 0.76
N GLY A 58 21.42 -8.18 -0.09
CA GLY A 58 20.62 -9.40 -0.14
C GLY A 58 19.47 -9.39 -1.15
N ASP A 59 19.11 -8.23 -1.73
CA ASP A 59 18.23 -8.15 -2.91
C ASP A 59 19.08 -8.21 -4.20
N PRO A 60 18.63 -8.87 -5.29
CA PRO A 60 19.34 -8.89 -6.57
C PRO A 60 19.65 -7.51 -7.16
N ARG A 61 18.93 -6.47 -6.73
CA ARG A 61 19.08 -5.07 -7.15
C ARG A 61 19.81 -4.22 -6.11
N ALA A 62 20.51 -4.83 -5.16
CA ALA A 62 21.22 -4.12 -4.10
C ALA A 62 22.07 -2.95 -4.63
N GLY A 63 22.04 -1.83 -3.91
CA GLY A 63 22.77 -0.61 -4.27
C GLY A 63 22.07 0.30 -5.29
N GLN A 64 20.98 -0.14 -5.93
CA GLN A 64 20.17 0.74 -6.78
C GLN A 64 19.49 1.84 -5.95
N VAL A 65 19.35 3.03 -6.54
CA VAL A 65 18.80 4.20 -5.85
C VAL A 65 17.28 4.11 -5.75
N LEU A 66 16.74 4.13 -4.53
CA LEU A 66 15.30 4.23 -4.29
C LEU A 66 14.83 5.68 -4.44
N LYS A 67 15.61 6.64 -3.93
CA LYS A 67 15.22 8.05 -3.92
C LYS A 67 16.41 9.00 -3.89
N LYS A 68 16.34 10.05 -4.69
CA LYS A 68 17.33 11.15 -4.72
C LYS A 68 16.89 12.32 -3.84
N ASP A 69 17.83 13.13 -3.37
CA ASP A 69 17.57 14.43 -2.75
C ASP A 69 17.25 15.50 -3.81
N SER A 70 16.98 16.74 -3.38
CA SER A 70 16.70 17.87 -4.29
C SER A 70 17.88 18.27 -5.16
N SER A 71 19.11 17.87 -4.82
CA SER A 71 20.33 18.10 -5.60
C SER A 71 20.62 16.98 -6.59
N GLY A 72 19.78 15.94 -6.65
CA GLY A 72 19.97 14.77 -7.51
C GLY A 72 20.95 13.72 -6.98
N ARG A 73 21.46 13.89 -5.75
CA ARG A 73 22.32 12.91 -5.08
C ARG A 73 21.48 11.85 -4.37
N ILE A 74 22.10 10.76 -3.91
CA ILE A 74 21.42 9.72 -3.13
C ILE A 74 20.82 10.38 -1.87
N GLY A 75 19.49 10.25 -1.71
CA GLY A 75 18.80 10.78 -0.54
C GLY A 75 19.14 10.01 0.73
N ARG A 76 18.76 10.57 1.88
CA ARG A 76 18.86 9.89 3.18
C ARG A 76 17.52 9.85 3.90
N GLY A 77 17.29 8.78 4.66
CA GLY A 77 16.06 8.62 5.44
C GLY A 77 15.88 7.22 6.01
N VAL A 78 14.75 6.62 5.69
CA VAL A 78 14.34 5.28 6.13
C VAL A 78 14.05 4.42 4.90
N VAL A 79 14.69 3.26 4.81
CA VAL A 79 14.38 2.21 3.82
C VAL A 79 13.53 1.13 4.48
N PHE A 80 12.45 0.71 3.83
CA PHE A 80 11.53 -0.30 4.33
C PHE A 80 10.92 -1.13 3.20
N PHE A 81 10.40 -2.31 3.52
CA PHE A 81 9.82 -3.23 2.54
C PHE A 81 8.30 -3.21 2.62
N ASN A 82 7.63 -2.99 1.48
CA ASN A 82 6.20 -3.24 1.32
C ASN A 82 6.01 -4.73 1.02
N GLY A 83 5.37 -5.46 1.94
CA GLY A 83 5.17 -6.90 1.81
C GLY A 83 4.12 -7.27 0.77
N THR A 84 3.12 -6.42 0.53
CA THR A 84 2.05 -6.63 -0.45
C THR A 84 2.58 -6.52 -1.88
N ASP A 85 3.31 -5.45 -2.18
CA ASP A 85 3.90 -5.21 -3.51
C ASP A 85 5.26 -5.91 -3.69
N ARG A 86 5.79 -6.51 -2.61
CA ARG A 86 7.12 -7.15 -2.54
C ARG A 86 8.23 -6.23 -3.02
N ALA A 87 8.18 -4.96 -2.62
CA ALA A 87 9.05 -3.91 -3.12
C ALA A 87 9.66 -3.08 -1.99
N TRP A 88 10.94 -2.73 -2.15
CA TRP A 88 11.61 -1.76 -1.31
C TRP A 88 11.10 -0.35 -1.60
N GLN A 89 10.82 0.40 -0.53
CA GLN A 89 10.42 1.78 -0.57
C GLN A 89 11.27 2.62 0.40
N ALA A 90 11.16 3.94 0.27
CA ALA A 90 11.96 4.88 1.04
C ALA A 90 11.17 6.14 1.40
N ALA A 91 11.33 6.60 2.65
CA ALA A 91 10.88 7.90 3.12
C ALA A 91 12.09 8.76 3.49
N ARG A 92 12.10 10.03 3.07
CA ARG A 92 13.19 10.97 3.41
C ARG A 92 13.16 11.32 4.89
N GLY A 93 14.34 11.39 5.49
CA GLY A 93 14.54 11.80 6.88
C GLY A 93 14.64 13.31 7.05
N ASP A 94 13.89 14.09 6.26
CA ASP A 94 13.95 15.56 6.21
C ASP A 94 12.80 16.25 6.93
N GLY A 95 11.95 15.47 7.63
CA GLY A 95 10.79 16.00 8.35
C GLY A 95 9.56 16.27 7.47
N ARG A 96 9.56 15.89 6.18
CA ARG A 96 8.46 16.22 5.24
C ARG A 96 7.70 15.00 4.74
N GLU A 97 8.12 13.81 5.12
CA GLU A 97 7.53 12.55 4.67
C GLU A 97 6.99 11.73 5.83
N ALA A 98 6.11 10.79 5.49
CA ALA A 98 5.49 9.86 6.41
C ALA A 98 5.49 8.46 5.78
N ILE A 99 5.48 7.45 6.64
CA ILE A 99 5.21 6.07 6.27
C ILE A 99 3.76 5.77 6.67
N LEU A 100 3.00 5.24 5.73
CA LEU A 100 1.59 4.92 5.91
C LEU A 100 1.47 3.40 5.98
N PHE A 101 0.85 2.89 7.05
CA PHE A 101 0.32 1.53 7.07
C PHE A 101 -1.11 1.58 6.56
N ASN A 102 -1.35 0.95 5.43
CA ASN A 102 -2.63 1.02 4.73
C ASN A 102 -3.62 0.00 5.30
N ASP A 103 -4.92 0.28 5.14
CA ASP A 103 -5.99 -0.69 5.41
C ASP A 103 -5.90 -1.31 6.82
N ILE A 104 -5.74 -0.44 7.80
CA ILE A 104 -5.54 -0.81 9.21
C ILE A 104 -6.86 -0.73 9.99
N GLY A 105 -7.07 -1.67 10.91
CA GLY A 105 -8.16 -1.64 11.88
C GLY A 105 -7.87 -0.77 13.11
N ALA A 106 -8.91 -0.43 13.88
CA ALA A 106 -8.78 0.40 15.08
C ALA A 106 -7.87 -0.23 16.16
N ASP A 107 -7.96 -1.55 16.37
CA ASP A 107 -7.15 -2.26 17.37
C ASP A 107 -5.67 -2.27 17.00
N GLN A 108 -5.35 -2.54 15.73
CA GLN A 108 -3.98 -2.46 15.22
C GLN A 108 -3.43 -1.03 15.32
N ALA A 109 -4.24 -0.01 15.00
CA ALA A 109 -3.84 1.38 15.12
C ALA A 109 -3.58 1.79 16.58
N LYS A 110 -4.36 1.28 17.53
CA LYS A 110 -4.14 1.45 18.97
C LYS A 110 -2.82 0.82 19.41
N LEU A 111 -2.56 -0.43 19.02
CA LEU A 111 -1.32 -1.14 19.35
C LEU A 111 -0.08 -0.42 18.76
N LEU A 112 -0.17 0.09 17.53
CA LEU A 112 0.89 0.92 16.94
C LEU A 112 1.10 2.22 17.72
N GLN A 113 0.03 2.88 18.16
CA GLN A 113 0.15 4.09 18.98
C GLN A 113 0.82 3.80 20.31
N GLU A 114 0.43 2.74 21.01
CA GLU A 114 1.05 2.32 22.27
C GLU A 114 2.54 2.03 22.08
N ARG A 115 2.89 1.29 21.03
CA ARG A 115 4.29 1.01 20.69
C ARG A 115 5.07 2.27 20.34
N LEU A 116 4.46 3.18 19.58
CA LEU A 116 5.05 4.47 19.24
C LEU A 116 5.34 5.29 20.50
N LEU A 117 4.38 5.42 21.42
CA LEU A 117 4.54 6.15 22.67
C LEU A 117 5.66 5.56 23.55
N ALA A 118 5.78 4.24 23.60
CA ALA A 118 6.87 3.56 24.31
C ALA A 118 8.25 3.86 23.71
N LEU A 119 8.33 4.11 22.39
CA LEU A 119 9.56 4.46 21.68
C LEU A 119 9.91 5.95 21.76
N THR A 120 8.97 6.80 22.19
CA THR A 120 9.12 8.26 22.31
C THR A 120 8.81 8.72 23.75
N PRO A 121 9.50 8.19 24.76
CA PRO A 121 9.22 8.55 26.15
C PRO A 121 9.48 10.05 26.35
N GLN A 122 8.57 10.72 27.07
CA GLN A 122 8.59 12.17 27.31
C GLN A 122 8.65 13.03 26.02
N GLY A 123 8.14 12.51 24.90
CA GLY A 123 8.13 13.25 23.63
C GLY A 123 9.47 13.27 22.89
N ALA A 124 10.39 12.37 23.24
CA ALA A 124 11.64 12.20 22.51
C ALA A 124 11.38 11.98 21.01
N PRO A 125 12.17 12.60 20.11
CA PRO A 125 11.98 12.41 18.68
C PRO A 125 12.29 10.97 18.27
N LEU A 126 11.55 10.47 17.27
CA LEU A 126 11.82 9.17 16.69
C LEU A 126 13.22 9.14 16.05
N THR A 127 13.99 8.10 16.40
CA THR A 127 15.25 7.79 15.74
C THR A 127 15.03 6.82 14.57
N LEU A 128 16.02 6.68 13.68
CA LEU A 128 15.98 5.66 12.62
C LEU A 128 15.76 4.26 13.20
N ALA A 129 16.42 3.94 14.31
CA ALA A 129 16.28 2.65 14.99
C ALA A 129 14.86 2.45 15.54
N SER A 130 14.28 3.48 16.17
CA SER A 130 12.90 3.45 16.67
C SER A 130 11.90 3.23 15.54
N ILE A 131 12.07 3.93 14.41
CA ILE A 131 11.20 3.77 13.23
C ILE A 131 11.28 2.35 12.68
N LYS A 132 12.50 1.80 12.52
CA LYS A 132 12.69 0.42 12.06
C LYS A 132 12.12 -0.60 13.03
N SER A 133 12.23 -0.36 14.34
CA SER A 133 11.60 -1.22 15.36
C SER A 133 10.07 -1.21 15.26
N LEU A 134 9.46 -0.04 15.04
CA LEU A 134 8.02 0.07 14.86
C LEU A 134 7.55 -0.58 13.55
N LEU A 135 8.28 -0.43 12.45
CA LEU A 135 8.02 -1.11 11.18
C LEU A 135 8.10 -2.64 11.33
N HIS A 136 9.11 -3.12 12.03
CA HIS A 136 9.27 -4.56 12.30
C HIS A 136 8.10 -5.09 13.14
N TYR A 137 7.73 -4.39 14.22
CA TYR A 137 6.56 -4.72 15.04
C TYR A 137 5.28 -4.77 14.21
N ALA A 138 5.02 -3.76 13.39
CA ALA A 138 3.86 -3.71 12.52
C ALA A 138 3.77 -4.92 11.59
N GLN A 139 4.89 -5.33 11.00
CA GLN A 139 4.92 -6.44 10.05
C GLN A 139 4.84 -7.81 10.73
N GLN A 140 5.64 -8.04 11.77
CA GLN A 140 5.79 -9.35 12.37
C GLN A 140 4.71 -9.67 13.41
N GLU A 141 4.25 -8.67 14.16
CA GLU A 141 3.30 -8.88 15.25
C GLU A 141 1.87 -8.51 14.85
N LEU A 142 1.69 -7.51 13.98
CA LEU A 142 0.35 -7.04 13.57
C LEU A 142 -0.06 -7.48 12.16
N GLY A 143 0.84 -8.09 11.38
CA GLY A 143 0.57 -8.52 10.01
C GLY A 143 0.34 -7.36 9.02
N LEU A 144 0.83 -6.16 9.32
CA LEU A 144 0.65 -4.97 8.49
C LEU A 144 1.73 -4.92 7.40
N LEU A 145 1.41 -5.53 6.26
CA LEU A 145 2.35 -5.69 5.13
C LEU A 145 2.27 -4.57 4.09
N ASP A 146 1.11 -3.93 3.94
CA ASP A 146 0.94 -2.84 2.96
C ASP A 146 1.37 -1.50 3.57
N CYS A 147 2.58 -1.08 3.23
CA CYS A 147 3.13 0.19 3.67
C CYS A 147 3.81 0.96 2.54
N TYR A 148 3.63 2.27 2.53
CA TYR A 148 4.27 3.13 1.54
C TYR A 148 4.51 4.53 2.08
N HIS A 149 5.36 5.28 1.40
CA HIS A 149 5.67 6.64 1.79
C HIS A 149 4.69 7.66 1.18
N LYS A 150 4.43 8.75 1.89
CA LYS A 150 3.67 9.90 1.38
C LYS A 150 4.24 11.19 1.98
N ARG A 151 4.13 12.31 1.25
CA ARG A 151 4.46 13.62 1.82
C ARG A 151 3.45 14.03 2.88
N LEU A 152 3.91 14.66 3.95
CA LEU A 152 3.06 15.09 5.07
C LEU A 152 2.01 16.13 4.64
N ASP A 153 2.36 17.07 3.76
CA ASP A 153 1.41 18.04 3.20
C ASP A 153 0.21 17.37 2.51
N SER A 154 0.46 16.25 1.85
CA SER A 154 -0.53 15.47 1.13
C SER A 154 -1.31 14.57 2.07
N VAL A 155 -0.75 14.19 3.22
CA VAL A 155 -1.53 13.55 4.30
C VAL A 155 -2.51 14.59 4.88
N GLN A 156 -2.01 15.76 5.27
CA GLN A 156 -2.83 16.82 5.88
C GLN A 156 -3.97 17.29 4.97
N ARG A 157 -3.73 17.38 3.66
CA ARG A 157 -4.75 17.77 2.69
C ARG A 157 -5.78 16.67 2.42
N ASP A 158 -5.34 15.42 2.35
CA ASP A 158 -6.17 14.32 1.79
C ASP A 158 -6.81 13.41 2.85
N MET A 159 -6.49 13.61 4.13
CA MET A 159 -6.89 12.71 5.23
C MET A 159 -7.37 13.46 6.46
N VAL A 160 -8.21 12.80 7.25
CA VAL A 160 -8.72 13.30 8.54
C VAL A 160 -8.55 12.23 9.61
N ALA A 161 -8.29 12.65 10.86
CA ALA A 161 -8.22 11.73 11.98
C ALA A 161 -9.59 11.06 12.19
N ILE A 162 -9.58 9.75 12.40
CA ILE A 162 -10.79 8.97 12.69
C ILE A 162 -11.18 9.14 14.17
N SER A 163 -10.18 9.26 15.04
CA SER A 163 -10.38 9.40 16.48
C SER A 163 -9.45 10.47 17.07
N PRO A 164 -9.95 11.37 17.92
CA PRO A 164 -9.10 12.31 18.66
C PRO A 164 -8.09 11.63 19.58
N ALA A 165 -8.40 10.42 20.07
CA ALA A 165 -7.51 9.67 20.97
C ALA A 165 -6.27 9.13 20.26
N ASN A 166 -6.34 8.93 18.94
CA ASN A 166 -5.23 8.47 18.12
C ASN A 166 -5.04 9.39 16.90
N PRO A 167 -4.23 10.45 17.01
CA PRO A 167 -4.02 11.40 15.92
C PRO A 167 -3.25 10.80 14.74
N HIS A 168 -2.72 9.57 14.88
CA HIS A 168 -2.05 8.84 13.80
C HIS A 168 -2.99 7.92 13.02
N TYR A 169 -4.21 7.68 13.51
CA TYR A 169 -5.21 6.87 12.83
C TYR A 169 -6.14 7.75 12.00
N LEU A 170 -5.87 7.79 10.69
CA LEU A 170 -6.53 8.68 9.75
C LEU A 170 -7.29 7.90 8.68
N GLN A 171 -8.31 8.55 8.10
CA GLN A 171 -9.03 8.07 6.94
C GLN A 171 -8.83 9.02 5.76
N VAL A 172 -8.78 8.47 4.55
CA VAL A 172 -8.84 9.27 3.31
C VAL A 172 -10.15 10.05 3.26
N SER A 173 -10.07 11.38 3.23
CA SER A 173 -11.21 12.30 3.14
C SER A 173 -11.40 12.88 1.74
N LYS A 174 -10.36 12.84 0.90
CA LYS A 174 -10.38 13.43 -0.43
C LYS A 174 -11.53 12.84 -1.27
N PRO A 175 -12.40 13.66 -1.89
CA PRO A 175 -13.56 13.19 -2.64
C PRO A 175 -13.21 12.81 -4.09
N VAL A 176 -12.11 12.08 -4.31
CA VAL A 176 -11.77 11.59 -5.66
C VAL A 176 -12.79 10.55 -6.07
N ARG A 177 -13.41 10.76 -7.23
CA ARG A 177 -14.36 9.81 -7.80
C ARG A 177 -13.59 8.73 -8.54
N HIS A 178 -13.89 7.50 -8.18
CA HIS A 178 -13.35 6.30 -8.79
C HIS A 178 -14.44 5.55 -9.54
N ARG A 179 -14.05 4.66 -10.45
CA ARG A 179 -14.92 3.61 -11.00
C ARG A 179 -14.28 2.25 -10.75
N ALA A 180 -15.11 1.21 -10.71
CA ALA A 180 -14.66 -0.13 -10.37
C ALA A 180 -15.25 -1.19 -11.27
N LEU A 181 -14.49 -2.26 -11.52
CA LEU A 181 -14.93 -3.47 -12.21
C LEU A 181 -14.50 -4.69 -11.40
N TRP A 182 -15.38 -5.68 -11.30
CA TRP A 182 -15.06 -6.94 -10.64
C TRP A 182 -14.56 -7.97 -11.66
N VAL A 183 -13.32 -8.43 -11.49
CA VAL A 183 -12.76 -9.52 -12.29
C VAL A 183 -12.81 -10.77 -11.44
N GLN A 184 -13.75 -11.67 -11.74
CA GLN A 184 -13.98 -12.89 -10.97
C GLN A 184 -12.87 -13.93 -11.12
N ARG A 185 -12.27 -13.98 -12.30
CA ARG A 185 -11.28 -15.01 -12.66
C ARG A 185 -9.87 -14.61 -12.19
N PRO A 186 -8.99 -15.60 -11.94
CA PRO A 186 -7.60 -15.35 -11.63
C PRO A 186 -6.91 -14.54 -12.74
N PHE A 187 -6.10 -13.54 -12.38
CA PHE A 187 -5.35 -12.73 -13.36
C PHE A 187 -4.11 -12.08 -12.75
N SER A 188 -3.21 -11.65 -13.63
CA SER A 188 -2.16 -10.68 -13.30
C SER A 188 -2.49 -9.34 -13.95
N PHE A 189 -2.20 -8.23 -13.26
CA PHE A 189 -2.46 -6.88 -13.75
C PHE A 189 -1.18 -6.13 -14.03
N ASP A 190 -1.08 -5.57 -15.23
CA ASP A 190 0.05 -4.75 -15.66
C ASP A 190 -0.13 -3.28 -15.25
N GLY A 191 -0.05 -3.04 -13.93
CA GLY A 191 -0.09 -1.70 -13.35
C GLY A 191 1.30 -1.06 -13.23
N PRO A 192 1.47 -0.07 -12.34
CA PRO A 192 2.79 0.48 -12.00
C PRO A 192 3.79 -0.59 -11.50
N VAL A 193 3.27 -1.66 -10.91
CA VAL A 193 3.95 -2.92 -10.60
C VAL A 193 3.10 -4.07 -11.11
N LEU A 194 3.72 -5.21 -11.43
CA LEU A 194 2.98 -6.42 -11.79
C LEU A 194 2.28 -6.98 -10.56
N GLN A 195 0.95 -6.95 -10.56
CA GLN A 195 0.12 -7.42 -9.44
C GLN A 195 -0.48 -8.79 -9.78
N HIS A 196 -0.63 -9.66 -8.78
CA HIS A 196 -1.16 -11.00 -8.96
C HIS A 196 -2.42 -11.20 -8.11
N TYR A 197 -3.50 -11.66 -8.74
CA TYR A 197 -4.80 -11.88 -8.11
C TYR A 197 -5.28 -13.30 -8.43
N PRO A 198 -4.83 -14.32 -7.67
CA PRO A 198 -5.17 -15.72 -7.93
C PRO A 198 -6.66 -16.03 -7.67
N GLU A 199 -7.38 -15.16 -6.97
CA GLU A 199 -8.80 -15.32 -6.63
C GLU A 199 -9.70 -14.28 -7.34
N GLY A 200 -9.14 -13.54 -8.30
CA GLY A 200 -9.79 -12.36 -8.84
C GLY A 200 -9.63 -11.13 -7.93
N ALA A 201 -10.07 -9.97 -8.43
CA ALA A 201 -9.89 -8.68 -7.78
C ALA A 201 -10.80 -7.61 -8.38
N VAL A 202 -10.87 -6.47 -7.68
CA VAL A 202 -11.52 -5.27 -8.19
C VAL A 202 -10.48 -4.41 -8.88
N LEU A 203 -10.69 -4.09 -10.16
CA LEU A 203 -9.91 -3.08 -10.86
C LEU A 203 -10.56 -1.72 -10.62
N VAL A 204 -9.77 -0.74 -10.20
CA VAL A 204 -10.22 0.60 -9.84
C VAL A 204 -9.52 1.63 -10.71
N THR A 205 -10.24 2.68 -11.10
CA THR A 205 -9.68 3.80 -11.85
C THR A 205 -10.07 5.15 -11.26
N ASP A 206 -9.20 6.15 -11.36
CA ASP A 206 -9.49 7.57 -11.17
C ASP A 206 -9.58 8.33 -12.52
N GLU A 207 -9.84 7.60 -13.60
CA GLU A 207 -9.84 8.02 -15.02
C GLU A 207 -8.44 8.24 -15.62
N ARG A 208 -7.41 8.48 -14.79
CA ARG A 208 -6.03 8.69 -15.25
C ARG A 208 -5.17 7.45 -15.06
N HIS A 209 -5.43 6.70 -14.01
CA HIS A 209 -4.70 5.52 -13.60
C HIS A 209 -5.66 4.36 -13.37
N VAL A 210 -5.14 3.15 -13.45
CA VAL A 210 -5.85 1.92 -13.11
C VAL A 210 -4.96 1.07 -12.21
N TRP A 211 -5.53 0.46 -11.18
CA TRP A 211 -4.83 -0.45 -10.29
C TRP A 211 -5.78 -1.55 -9.79
N GLY A 212 -5.21 -2.67 -9.37
CA GLY A 212 -5.96 -3.74 -8.71
C GLY A 212 -6.08 -3.53 -7.20
N VAL A 213 -7.19 -4.01 -6.65
CA VAL A 213 -7.49 -4.05 -5.22
C VAL A 213 -8.13 -5.39 -4.91
N ALA A 214 -7.63 -6.10 -3.90
CA ALA A 214 -8.25 -7.35 -3.45
C ALA A 214 -9.72 -7.11 -3.03
N ALA A 215 -10.61 -8.05 -3.33
CA ALA A 215 -12.06 -7.91 -3.12
C ALA A 215 -12.42 -7.43 -1.70
N ALA A 216 -11.89 -8.11 -0.68
CA ALA A 216 -12.16 -7.78 0.71
C ALA A 216 -11.67 -6.37 1.10
N VAL A 217 -10.50 -5.96 0.56
CA VAL A 217 -9.95 -4.62 0.77
C VAL A 217 -10.85 -3.57 0.13
N PHE A 218 -11.37 -3.83 -1.07
CA PHE A 218 -12.28 -2.92 -1.75
C PHE A 218 -13.57 -2.72 -0.94
N LEU A 219 -14.22 -3.82 -0.52
CA LEU A 219 -15.47 -3.76 0.24
C LEU A 219 -15.34 -3.00 1.56
N ARG A 220 -14.25 -3.22 2.31
CA ARG A 220 -14.00 -2.48 3.56
C ARG A 220 -13.81 -0.98 3.32
N ASN A 221 -13.11 -0.61 2.25
CA ASN A 221 -12.55 0.73 2.13
C ASN A 221 -13.21 1.64 1.11
N TYR A 222 -13.95 1.12 0.12
CA TYR A 222 -14.62 1.94 -0.88
C TYR A 222 -16.09 2.13 -0.53
N ARG A 223 -16.63 3.30 -0.84
CA ARG A 223 -18.05 3.62 -0.71
C ARG A 223 -18.62 4.00 -2.06
N GLN A 224 -19.73 3.40 -2.44
CA GLN A 224 -20.48 3.82 -3.63
C GLN A 224 -21.10 5.19 -3.37
N LEU A 225 -21.02 6.07 -4.37
CA LEU A 225 -21.72 7.35 -4.37
C LEU A 225 -23.12 7.18 -4.95
N GLU A 226 -24.13 7.50 -4.15
CA GLU A 226 -25.54 7.57 -4.53
C GLU A 226 -26.02 9.01 -4.36
N GLY A 227 -25.89 9.80 -5.43
CA GLY A 227 -26.03 11.25 -5.35
C GLY A 227 -24.97 11.85 -4.42
N ALA A 228 -25.40 12.40 -3.28
CA ALA A 228 -24.52 12.97 -2.25
C ALA A 228 -24.22 12.01 -1.09
N LYS A 229 -24.76 10.78 -1.11
CA LYS A 229 -24.59 9.81 -0.02
C LYS A 229 -23.50 8.80 -0.35
N GLU A 230 -22.79 8.37 0.69
CA GLU A 230 -21.82 7.28 0.64
C GLU A 230 -22.47 6.01 1.18
N ARG A 231 -22.47 4.94 0.38
CA ARG A 231 -23.00 3.63 0.75
C ARG A 231 -21.88 2.59 0.80
N ALA A 232 -21.83 1.82 1.88
CA ALA A 232 -20.97 0.63 1.94
C ALA A 232 -21.56 -0.49 1.06
N LEU A 233 -20.69 -1.22 0.38
CA LEU A 233 -21.10 -2.41 -0.36
C LEU A 233 -21.11 -3.62 0.57
N GLY A 234 -22.10 -4.49 0.42
CA GLY A 234 -22.16 -5.77 1.11
C GLY A 234 -21.40 -6.88 0.37
N SER A 235 -21.31 -6.79 -0.96
CA SER A 235 -20.66 -7.80 -1.80
C SER A 235 -20.04 -7.23 -3.08
N VAL A 236 -18.97 -7.86 -3.57
CA VAL A 236 -18.37 -7.52 -4.89
C VAL A 236 -19.29 -7.88 -6.06
N THR A 237 -20.32 -8.71 -5.83
CA THR A 237 -21.34 -9.02 -6.84
C THR A 237 -22.24 -7.83 -7.17
N GLU A 238 -22.24 -6.78 -6.34
CA GLU A 238 -22.89 -5.51 -6.64
C GLU A 238 -22.12 -4.68 -7.68
N LEU A 239 -20.84 -5.02 -7.92
CA LEU A 239 -20.02 -4.36 -8.93
C LEU A 239 -20.37 -4.92 -10.31
N ARG A 240 -20.19 -4.06 -11.32
CA ARG A 240 -20.20 -4.52 -12.71
C ARG A 240 -19.05 -5.52 -12.93
N ALA A 241 -19.40 -6.74 -13.33
CA ALA A 241 -18.42 -7.75 -13.70
C ALA A 241 -17.72 -7.38 -15.01
N TRP A 242 -16.42 -7.63 -15.08
CA TRP A 242 -15.68 -7.68 -16.34
C TRP A 242 -15.87 -9.09 -16.95
N PRO A 243 -16.14 -9.20 -18.26
CA PRO A 243 -16.56 -10.44 -18.92
C PRO A 243 -15.55 -11.59 -18.87
#